data_AF-A0A182SHI6-F1
#
_entry.id   AF-A0A182SHI6-F1
#
_cell.length_a   1.000
_cell.length_b   1.000
_cell.length_c   1.000
_cell.angle_alpha   90.00
_cell.angle_beta   90.00
_cell.angle_gamma   90.00
#
_symmetry.space_group_name_H-M   'P 1'
#
loop_
_entity.id
_entity.type
_entity.pdbx_description
1 polymer ?
#
loop_
_entity_poly.entity_id
_entity_poly.type
_entity_poly.pdbx_seq_one_letter_code
_entity_poly.pdbx_strand_id
1 'polypeptide(L)'
;RYCQEFYNDEWNHKGSCDYAPDCFRTAIENVSGMPCARCMLYHCMKDAEGETVAHPCLCTGESGCTKRWIGLALLSLLVPCLWCYPPLRACHWIGVSCRLCGGKHKPQI
;
A
#
# COMPACT_ATOMS: atom_id res chain seq x y z
N ARG A 1 -9.21 12.12 -12.38
CA ARG A 1 -8.52 13.11 -11.50
C ARG A 1 -7.73 12.34 -10.43
N TYR A 2 -6.53 12.78 -10.07
CA TYR A 2 -5.65 12.13 -9.06
C TYR A 2 -5.50 13.02 -7.81
N CYS A 3 -4.36 13.69 -7.61
CA CYS A 3 -4.11 14.52 -6.41
C CYS A 3 -4.59 15.99 -6.50
N GLN A 4 -4.97 16.48 -7.68
CA GLN A 4 -5.35 17.88 -7.93
C GLN A 4 -4.26 18.94 -7.63
N GLU A 5 -3.02 18.53 -7.39
CA GLU A 5 -1.91 19.44 -7.14
C GLU A 5 -1.38 20.06 -8.43
N PHE A 6 -0.84 21.27 -8.32
CA PHE A 6 -0.03 21.86 -9.39
C PHE A 6 1.26 21.07 -9.55
N TYR A 7 1.61 20.78 -10.79
CA TYR A 7 2.83 20.06 -11.13
C TYR A 7 3.47 20.70 -12.35
N ASN A 8 4.78 20.61 -12.44
CA ASN A 8 5.53 20.94 -13.64
C ASN A 8 5.76 19.65 -14.43
N ASP A 9 5.43 19.64 -15.73
CA ASP A 9 5.63 18.49 -16.60
C ASP A 9 7.09 18.00 -16.65
N GLU A 10 8.07 18.90 -16.52
CA GLU A 10 9.51 18.57 -16.49
C GLU A 10 9.88 17.73 -15.25
N TRP A 11 9.21 17.96 -14.12
CA TRP A 11 9.44 17.27 -12.86
C TRP A 11 8.42 16.15 -12.59
N ASN A 12 7.43 15.97 -13.47
CA ASN A 12 6.42 14.92 -13.40
C ASN A 12 6.97 13.62 -13.97
N HIS A 13 7.88 12.97 -13.24
CA HIS A 13 8.34 11.63 -13.56
C HIS A 13 7.39 10.57 -12.98
N LYS A 14 7.59 9.30 -13.35
CA LYS A 14 6.87 8.21 -12.69
C LYS A 14 7.24 8.17 -11.21
N GLY A 15 6.24 8.02 -10.35
CA GLY A 15 6.41 8.09 -8.91
C GLY A 15 6.23 9.48 -8.31
N SER A 16 6.03 10.53 -9.13
CA SER A 16 5.80 11.89 -8.60
C SER A 16 4.45 12.05 -7.90
N CYS A 17 3.46 11.19 -8.18
CA CYS A 17 2.12 11.30 -7.62
C CYS A 17 1.68 10.00 -6.91
N ASP A 18 1.49 10.06 -5.59
CA ASP A 18 1.06 8.92 -4.76
C ASP A 18 -0.38 8.47 -5.03
N TYR A 19 -1.23 9.43 -5.40
CA TYR A 19 -2.67 9.24 -5.66
C TYR A 19 -2.97 8.78 -7.08
N ALA A 20 -1.99 8.86 -7.98
CA ALA A 20 -2.14 8.36 -9.32
C ALA A 20 -2.09 6.81 -9.33
N PRO A 21 -2.82 6.16 -10.24
CA PRO A 21 -2.82 4.71 -10.35
C PRO A 21 -1.43 4.21 -10.71
N ASP A 22 -1.01 3.16 -10.02
CA ASP A 22 0.25 2.48 -10.23
C ASP A 22 -0.02 0.98 -10.41
N CYS A 23 0.02 0.53 -11.65
CA CYS A 23 -0.24 -0.86 -12.00
C CYS A 23 0.72 -1.84 -11.31
N PHE A 24 1.97 -1.43 -11.06
CA PHE A 24 2.94 -2.28 -10.37
C PHE A 24 2.55 -2.44 -8.90
N ARG A 25 2.21 -1.34 -8.22
CA ARG A 25 1.71 -1.38 -6.84
C ARG A 25 0.47 -2.27 -6.73
N THR A 26 -0.51 -2.08 -7.61
CA THR A 26 -1.74 -2.89 -7.64
C THR A 26 -1.46 -4.37 -7.91
N ALA A 27 -0.57 -4.69 -8.86
CA ALA A 27 -0.19 -6.06 -9.14
C ALA A 27 0.49 -6.73 -7.94
N ILE A 28 1.42 -6.04 -7.29
CA ILE A 28 2.11 -6.54 -6.10
C ILE A 28 1.13 -6.85 -4.98
N GLU A 29 0.21 -5.92 -4.69
CA GLU A 29 -0.81 -6.13 -3.66
C GLU A 29 -1.69 -7.36 -3.95
N ASN A 30 -2.14 -7.53 -5.19
CA ASN A 30 -2.98 -8.67 -5.56
C ASN A 30 -2.24 -10.00 -5.50
N VAL A 31 -1.02 -10.05 -6.06
CA VAL A 31 -0.20 -11.28 -6.09
C VAL A 31 0.24 -11.69 -4.69
N SER A 32 0.55 -10.71 -3.82
CA SER A 32 0.99 -11.00 -2.46
C SER A 32 -0.15 -11.31 -1.48
N GLY A 33 -1.41 -11.36 -1.93
CA GLY A 33 -2.55 -11.59 -1.03
C GLY A 33 -2.82 -10.44 -0.05
N MET A 34 -2.36 -9.22 -0.35
CA MET A 34 -2.63 -8.03 0.48
C MET A 34 -4.14 -7.73 0.67
N PRO A 35 -5.03 -8.01 -0.30
CA PRO A 35 -6.48 -7.94 -0.06
C PRO A 35 -6.97 -8.79 1.11
N CYS A 36 -6.38 -9.97 1.34
CA CYS A 36 -6.74 -10.83 2.47
C CYS A 36 -6.36 -10.17 3.80
N ALA A 37 -5.18 -9.54 3.85
CA ALA A 37 -4.74 -8.77 5.03
C ALA A 37 -5.66 -7.58 5.30
N ARG A 38 -6.07 -6.84 4.27
CA ARG A 38 -7.05 -5.75 4.41
C ARG A 38 -8.40 -6.25 4.95
N CYS A 39 -8.91 -7.35 4.40
CA CYS A 39 -10.17 -7.97 4.83
C CYS A 39 -10.12 -8.40 6.31
N MET A 40 -9.06 -9.12 6.70
CA MET A 40 -8.86 -9.55 8.08
C MET A 40 -8.81 -8.34 9.03
N LEU A 41 -8.05 -7.29 8.69
CA LEU A 41 -7.96 -6.11 9.55
C LEU A 41 -9.31 -5.40 9.68
N TYR A 42 -10.07 -5.28 8.58
CA TYR A 42 -11.40 -4.68 8.59
C TYR A 42 -12.40 -5.45 9.47
N HIS A 43 -12.35 -6.79 9.47
CA HIS A 43 -13.31 -7.60 10.23
C HIS A 43 -12.87 -7.93 11.66
N CYS A 44 -11.57 -8.12 11.89
CA CYS A 44 -11.05 -8.63 13.16
C CYS A 44 -10.48 -7.53 14.06
N MET A 45 -10.23 -6.33 13.53
CA MET A 45 -9.52 -5.27 14.28
C MET A 45 -10.08 -3.87 14.10
N LYS A 46 -11.29 -3.75 13.55
CA LYS A 46 -11.98 -2.47 13.51
C LYS A 46 -12.48 -2.19 14.91
N ASP A 47 -11.75 -1.34 15.64
CA ASP A 47 -12.18 -0.81 16.93
C ASP A 47 -13.46 0.04 16.74
N ALA A 48 -14.22 0.26 17.82
CA ALA A 48 -15.54 0.91 17.76
C ALA A 48 -15.52 2.34 17.17
N GLU A 49 -14.35 2.98 17.15
CA GLU A 49 -14.08 4.32 16.63
C GLU A 49 -13.84 4.36 15.10
N GLY A 50 -13.72 3.21 14.41
CA GLY A 50 -13.77 3.15 12.95
C GLY A 50 -12.55 3.69 12.18
N GLU A 51 -11.47 4.10 12.84
CA GLU A 51 -10.24 4.51 12.16
C GLU A 51 -9.44 3.29 11.64
N THR A 52 -9.70 2.90 10.40
CA THR A 52 -8.87 1.90 9.71
C THR A 52 -7.64 2.60 9.13
N VAL A 53 -6.46 2.39 9.72
CA VAL A 53 -5.18 2.84 9.16
C VAL A 53 -5.06 2.37 7.70
N ALA A 54 -4.78 3.29 6.79
CA ALA A 54 -4.85 3.07 5.34
C ALA A 54 -4.00 1.91 4.80
N HIS A 55 -2.94 1.50 5.52
CA HIS A 55 -2.05 0.42 5.07
C HIS A 55 -1.86 -0.68 6.12
N PRO A 56 -2.11 -1.98 5.81
CA PRO A 56 -2.04 -3.11 6.74
C PRO A 56 -0.77 -3.23 7.58
N CYS A 57 0.36 -2.74 7.08
CA CYS A 57 1.66 -2.81 7.76
C CYS A 57 2.02 -1.56 8.59
N LEU A 58 1.24 -0.48 8.56
CA LEU A 58 1.54 0.75 9.30
C LEU A 58 0.82 0.75 10.66
N CYS A 59 1.56 0.97 11.74
CA CYS A 59 0.96 1.18 13.07
C CYS A 59 1.39 2.55 13.61
N THR A 60 0.43 3.48 13.70
CA THR A 60 0.62 4.84 14.26
C THR A 60 -0.26 4.94 15.51
N GLY A 61 0.27 4.54 16.66
CA GLY A 61 -0.45 4.55 17.95
C GLY A 61 -0.08 3.36 18.83
N GLU A 62 -0.20 3.51 20.16
CA GLU A 62 0.23 2.49 21.13
C GLU A 62 -0.82 1.39 21.37
N SER A 63 -2.10 1.65 21.06
CA SER A 63 -3.18 0.68 21.20
C SER A 63 -3.32 -0.19 19.95
N GLY A 64 -3.46 -1.52 20.14
CA GLY A 64 -3.84 -2.45 19.07
C GLY A 64 -2.72 -3.00 18.17
N CYS A 65 -1.50 -2.45 18.21
CA CYS A 65 -0.39 -2.93 17.35
C CYS A 65 -0.04 -4.41 17.59
N THR A 66 -0.04 -4.90 18.83
CA THR A 66 0.33 -6.30 19.10
C THR A 66 -0.67 -7.27 18.49
N LYS A 67 -1.98 -7.00 18.63
CA LYS A 67 -3.04 -7.83 18.02
C LYS A 67 -2.94 -7.83 16.50
N ARG A 68 -2.56 -6.70 15.91
CA ARG A 68 -2.30 -6.54 14.47
C ARG A 68 -1.18 -7.41 13.96
N TRP A 69 -0.03 -7.34 14.61
CA TRP A 69 1.13 -8.13 14.21
C TRP A 69 0.88 -9.62 14.41
N ILE A 70 0.18 -10.02 15.47
CA ILE A 70 -0.25 -11.41 15.67
C ILE A 70 -1.22 -11.86 14.56
N GLY A 71 -2.25 -11.06 14.26
CA GLY A 71 -3.21 -11.37 13.19
C GLY A 71 -2.53 -11.49 11.83
N LEU A 72 -1.65 -10.55 11.49
CA LEU A 72 -0.86 -10.60 10.25
C LEU A 72 0.08 -11.80 10.22
N ALA A 73 0.72 -12.16 11.34
CA ALA A 73 1.58 -13.33 11.43
C ALA A 73 0.79 -14.63 11.18
N LEU A 74 -0.36 -14.79 11.84
CA LEU A 74 -1.26 -15.95 11.63
C LEU A 74 -1.77 -16.00 10.20
N LEU A 75 -2.19 -14.87 9.64
CA LEU A 75 -2.63 -14.80 8.25
C LEU A 75 -1.49 -15.14 7.28
N SER A 76 -0.26 -14.74 7.58
CA SER A 76 0.92 -15.04 6.75
C SER A 76 1.29 -16.52 6.78
N LEU A 77 0.86 -17.29 7.79
CA LEU A 77 0.96 -18.76 7.78
C LEU A 77 -0.10 -19.40 6.88
N LEU A 78 -1.30 -18.82 6.82
CA LEU A 78 -2.42 -19.31 5.99
C LEU A 78 -2.30 -18.88 4.52
N VAL A 79 -1.71 -17.70 4.28
CA VAL A 79 -1.57 -17.05 2.99
C VAL A 79 -0.08 -16.83 2.73
N PRO A 80 0.65 -17.86 2.26
CA PRO A 80 2.11 -17.80 2.13
C PRO A 80 2.59 -16.74 1.14
N CYS A 81 1.75 -16.30 0.19
CA CYS A 81 2.11 -15.24 -0.74
C CYS A 81 2.29 -13.86 -0.07
N LEU A 82 1.82 -13.65 1.16
CA LEU A 82 2.11 -12.44 1.93
C LEU A 82 3.61 -12.27 2.18
N TRP A 83 4.37 -13.36 2.24
CA TRP A 83 5.83 -13.31 2.42
C TRP A 83 6.55 -12.77 1.17
N CYS A 84 5.89 -12.79 0.01
CA CYS A 84 6.41 -12.17 -1.20
C CYS A 84 6.20 -10.65 -1.19
N TYR A 85 5.32 -10.11 -0.32
CA TYR A 85 5.05 -8.67 -0.29
C TYR A 85 6.29 -7.83 0.05
N PRO A 86 7.08 -8.09 1.12
CA PRO A 86 8.26 -7.30 1.44
C PRO A 86 9.29 -7.21 0.31
N PRO A 87 9.75 -8.31 -0.32
CA PRO A 87 10.72 -8.21 -1.42
C PRO A 87 10.13 -7.51 -2.64
N LEU A 88 8.88 -7.81 -3.02
CA LEU A 88 8.22 -7.15 -4.16
C LEU A 88 8.06 -5.65 -3.91
N ARG A 89 7.72 -5.25 -2.68
CA ARG A 89 7.61 -3.85 -2.28
C ARG A 89 8.96 -3.14 -2.33
N ALA A 90 10.04 -3.81 -1.93
CA ALA A 90 11.40 -3.27 -2.06
C ALA A 90 11.79 -3.08 -3.53
N CYS A 91 11.52 -4.05 -4.40
CA CYS A 91 11.75 -3.93 -5.84
C CYS A 91 10.96 -2.77 -6.45
N HIS A 92 9.70 -2.61 -6.05
CA HIS A 92 8.87 -1.48 -6.49
C HIS A 92 9.42 -0.15 -6.02
N TRP A 93 9.83 -0.04 -4.75
CA TRP A 93 10.43 1.18 -4.21
C TRP A 93 11.68 1.59 -4.99
N ILE A 94 12.57 0.64 -5.29
CA ILE A 94 13.73 0.88 -6.16
C ILE A 94 13.28 1.34 -7.55
N GLY A 95 12.27 0.69 -8.14
CA GLY A 95 11.72 1.08 -9.44
C GLY A 95 11.14 2.50 -9.45
N VAL A 96 10.52 2.93 -8.36
CA VAL A 96 10.03 4.31 -8.17
C VAL A 96 11.20 5.28 -8.04
N SER A 97 12.22 4.96 -7.23
CA SER A 97 13.43 5.77 -7.08
C SER A 97 14.20 5.92 -8.40
N CYS A 98 14.21 4.89 -9.23
CA CYS A 98 14.79 4.90 -10.58
C CYS A 98 13.85 5.48 -11.65
N ARG A 99 12.66 5.98 -11.28
CA ARG A 99 11.64 6.57 -12.18
C ARG A 99 11.09 5.62 -13.25
N LEU A 100 11.18 4.30 -13.04
CA LEU A 100 10.72 3.26 -13.97
C LEU A 100 9.22 2.95 -13.81
N CYS A 101 8.71 3.01 -12.59
CA CYS A 101 7.31 2.79 -12.22
C CYS A 101 6.81 3.87 -11.24
N GLY A 102 5.53 3.79 -10.86
CA GLY A 102 4.88 4.83 -10.05
C GLY A 102 3.89 5.69 -10.82
N GLY A 103 2.96 6.29 -10.08
CA GLY A 103 1.94 7.19 -10.62
C GLY A 103 2.51 8.52 -11.09
N LYS A 104 1.85 9.15 -12.07
CA LYS A 104 2.17 10.48 -12.60
C LYS A 104 1.00 11.43 -12.38
N HIS A 105 1.28 12.71 -12.18
CA HIS A 105 0.22 13.72 -12.19
C HIS A 105 -0.44 13.75 -13.58
N LYS A 106 -1.73 14.08 -13.60
CA LYS A 106 -2.50 14.31 -14.82
C LYS A 106 -3.20 15.67 -14.76
N PRO A 107 -3.36 16.34 -15.90
CA PRO A 107 -4.02 17.63 -15.95
C PRO A 107 -5.50 17.51 -15.58
N GLN A 108 -6.04 18.62 -15.09
CA GLN A 108 -7.47 18.74 -14.79
C GLN A 108 -8.19 19.14 -16.09
N ILE A 109 -8.46 18.17 -16.96
CA ILE A 109 -9.33 18.35 -18.13
C ILE A 109 -10.68 17.73 -17.80
#